data_AF-A0A846TP20-F1
#
_entry.id   AF-A0A846TP20-F1
#
_cell.length_a   1.000
_cell.length_b   1.000
_cell.length_c   1.000
_cell.angle_alpha   90.00
_cell.angle_beta   90.00
_cell.angle_gamma   90.00
#
_symmetry.space_group_name_H-M   'P 1'
#
loop_
_entity.id
_entity.type
_entity.pdbx_description
1 polymer ?
#
loop_
_entity_poly.entity_id
_entity_poly.type
_entity_poly.pdbx_seq_one_letter_code
_entity_poly.pdbx_strand_id
1 'polypeptide(L)'
;MNNTTGEIKQQTVFMGDFPLMTDKGTFVINGTERVVVSQLVRSPGAYFEKGQDRTSDKDIFSAKIIPSRGAWFELEIDKRDQVGVRLDRKRKQSVTVLHKALGWTESKILEEFGEFDSIRATLEKDTTETREDALLDIYRKLRPGEPPTVDAAQQLLDNMYFNPKRYDLAKVGRYKINRKLGIDKGFDDPD
;
A
#
# COMPACT_ATOMS: atom_id res chain seq x y z
N MET A 1 13.46 23.31 -5.29
CA MET A 1 13.44 24.76 -4.98
C MET A 1 14.19 24.94 -3.68
N ASN A 2 15.15 25.87 -3.63
CA ASN A 2 15.65 26.35 -2.36
C ASN A 2 14.63 27.35 -1.83
N ASN A 3 13.82 26.94 -0.86
CA ASN A 3 12.76 27.80 -0.30
C ASN A 3 13.34 28.94 0.57
N THR A 4 14.64 28.91 0.87
CA THR A 4 15.31 29.90 1.72
C THR A 4 15.92 31.05 0.92
N THR A 5 16.50 30.77 -0.26
CA THR A 5 17.10 31.81 -1.13
C THR A 5 16.28 32.13 -2.38
N GLY A 6 15.27 31.32 -2.71
CA GLY A 6 14.47 31.47 -3.93
C GLY A 6 15.24 31.17 -5.24
N GLU A 7 16.51 30.79 -5.15
CA GLU A 7 17.34 30.51 -6.32
C GLU A 7 16.90 29.21 -7.01
N ILE A 8 16.63 29.30 -8.31
CA ILE A 8 16.31 28.16 -9.17
C ILE A 8 17.50 27.89 -10.07
N LYS A 9 18.26 26.84 -9.75
CA LYS A 9 19.32 26.33 -10.63
C LYS A 9 18.74 25.28 -11.56
N GLN A 10 18.71 25.58 -12.85
CA GLN A 10 18.36 24.62 -13.90
C GLN A 10 19.65 24.08 -14.51
N GLN A 11 19.72 22.76 -14.65
CA GLN A 11 20.82 22.10 -15.32
C GLN A 11 20.27 20.96 -16.16
N THR A 12 20.87 20.75 -17.33
CA THR A 12 20.62 19.55 -18.13
C THR A 12 21.30 18.38 -17.44
N VAL A 13 20.51 17.37 -17.06
CA VAL A 13 21.01 16.14 -16.42
C VAL A 13 20.96 15.02 -17.46
N PHE A 14 22.11 14.40 -17.71
CA PHE A 14 22.16 13.17 -18.50
C PHE A 14 21.60 12.00 -17.65
N MET A 15 20.54 11.36 -18.13
CA MET A 15 19.86 10.26 -17.43
C MET A 15 20.37 8.88 -17.85
N GLY A 16 21.29 8.81 -18.83
CA GLY A 16 21.75 7.57 -19.45
C GLY A 16 21.29 7.42 -20.90
N ASP A 17 21.90 6.47 -21.60
CA ASP A 17 21.48 6.05 -22.92
C ASP A 17 20.20 5.20 -22.83
N PHE A 18 19.21 5.48 -23.68
CA PHE A 18 17.93 4.80 -23.66
C PHE A 18 17.77 3.90 -24.90
N PRO A 19 17.60 2.56 -24.74
CA PRO A 19 17.41 1.66 -25.87
C PRO A 19 16.16 2.03 -26.68
N LEU A 20 16.34 2.23 -27.99
CA LEU A 20 15.25 2.55 -28.90
C LEU A 20 14.71 1.29 -29.57
N MET A 21 13.40 1.27 -29.78
CA MET A 21 12.73 0.22 -30.54
C MET A 21 13.09 0.38 -32.02
N THR A 22 13.41 -0.74 -32.68
CA THR A 22 13.64 -0.78 -34.13
C THR A 22 12.31 -0.77 -34.89
N ASP A 23 12.36 -0.57 -36.21
CA ASP A 23 11.19 -0.65 -37.09
C ASP A 23 10.51 -2.04 -37.08
N LYS A 24 11.20 -3.07 -36.58
CA LYS A 24 10.66 -4.43 -36.41
C LYS A 24 9.95 -4.64 -35.07
N GLY A 25 9.92 -3.64 -34.20
CA GLY A 25 9.38 -3.78 -32.84
C GLY A 25 10.33 -4.51 -31.87
N THR A 26 11.63 -4.57 -32.18
CA THR A 26 12.66 -5.25 -31.39
C THR A 26 13.61 -4.25 -30.73
N PHE A 27 14.49 -4.73 -29.85
CA PHE A 27 15.55 -3.95 -29.21
C PHE A 27 16.90 -4.66 -29.35
N VAL A 28 17.98 -3.94 -29.59
CA VAL A 28 19.35 -4.49 -29.62
C VAL A 28 20.03 -4.21 -28.28
N ILE A 29 20.28 -5.26 -27.49
CA ILE A 29 20.94 -5.15 -26.18
C ILE A 29 22.25 -5.94 -26.23
N ASN A 30 23.38 -5.24 -26.10
CA ASN A 30 24.73 -5.82 -26.17
C ASN A 30 24.94 -6.70 -27.43
N GLY A 31 24.50 -6.21 -28.60
CA GLY A 31 24.64 -6.89 -29.89
C GLY A 31 23.63 -8.02 -30.14
N THR A 32 22.74 -8.32 -29.18
CA THR A 32 21.69 -9.34 -29.34
C THR A 32 20.33 -8.68 -29.53
N GLU A 33 19.60 -9.06 -30.59
CA GLU A 33 18.23 -8.61 -30.84
C GLU A 33 17.25 -9.33 -29.90
N ARG A 34 16.34 -8.57 -29.29
CA ARG A 34 15.40 -9.02 -28.27
C ARG A 34 14.01 -8.46 -28.55
N VAL A 35 12.98 -9.21 -28.16
CA VAL A 35 11.58 -8.79 -28.25
C VAL A 35 11.03 -8.68 -26.83
N VAL A 36 10.34 -7.59 -26.54
CA VAL A 36 9.61 -7.43 -25.27
C VAL A 36 8.24 -8.09 -25.41
N VAL A 37 7.93 -9.03 -24.53
CA VAL A 37 6.64 -9.75 -24.54
C VAL A 37 5.69 -9.10 -23.53
N SER A 38 4.47 -8.81 -23.96
CA SER A 38 3.42 -8.31 -23.07
C SER A 38 3.05 -9.37 -22.02
N GLN A 39 2.97 -8.96 -20.76
CA GLN A 39 2.61 -9.84 -19.65
C GLN A 39 1.14 -9.71 -19.29
N LEU A 40 0.51 -10.83 -18.95
CA LEU A 40 -0.79 -10.82 -18.30
C LEU A 40 -0.59 -10.63 -16.79
N VAL A 41 -1.10 -9.51 -16.28
CA VAL A 41 -1.05 -9.16 -14.86
C VAL A 41 -2.45 -9.08 -14.27
N ARG A 42 -2.56 -9.21 -12.94
CA ARG A 42 -3.85 -9.00 -12.25
C ARG A 42 -4.34 -7.59 -12.53
N SER A 43 -5.61 -7.45 -12.89
CA SER A 43 -6.23 -6.14 -13.08
C SER A 43 -6.36 -5.40 -11.74
N PRO A 44 -6.41 -4.06 -11.74
CA PRO A 44 -6.64 -3.31 -10.51
C PRO A 44 -7.94 -3.72 -9.81
N GLY A 45 -7.96 -3.67 -8.48
CA GLY A 45 -9.18 -3.92 -7.68
C GLY A 45 -8.93 -4.59 -6.33
N ALA A 46 -10.03 -4.96 -5.66
CA ALA A 46 -10.03 -5.70 -4.40
C ALA A 46 -10.23 -7.20 -4.64
N TYR A 47 -9.37 -8.01 -4.03
CA TYR A 47 -9.37 -9.48 -4.12
C TYR A 47 -9.42 -10.07 -2.72
N PHE A 48 -10.23 -11.11 -2.54
CA PHE A 48 -10.38 -11.84 -1.28
C PHE A 48 -10.08 -13.30 -1.54
N GLU A 49 -9.32 -13.92 -0.65
CA GLU A 49 -8.87 -15.29 -0.80
C GLU A 49 -8.96 -15.99 0.55
N LYS A 50 -9.45 -17.24 0.51
CA LYS A 50 -9.43 -18.18 1.62
C LYS A 50 -8.37 -19.23 1.30
N GLY A 51 -7.38 -19.39 2.17
CA GLY A 51 -6.36 -20.43 2.07
C GLY A 51 -6.31 -21.28 3.34
N GLN A 52 -5.85 -22.50 3.25
CA GLN A 52 -5.63 -23.36 4.43
C GLN A 52 -4.19 -23.19 4.92
N ASP A 53 -3.98 -23.03 6.22
CA ASP A 53 -2.64 -23.05 6.80
C ASP A 53 -2.03 -24.46 6.67
N ARG A 54 -0.74 -24.53 6.33
CA ARG A 54 -0.08 -25.83 6.11
C ARG A 54 0.21 -26.59 7.40
N THR A 55 0.22 -25.90 8.53
CA THR A 55 0.70 -26.42 9.82
C THR A 55 -0.40 -26.54 10.86
N SER A 56 -1.61 -26.12 10.52
CA SER A 56 -2.78 -26.13 11.40
C SER A 56 -4.03 -26.28 10.56
N ASP A 57 -5.10 -26.81 11.15
CA ASP A 57 -6.40 -26.94 10.47
C ASP A 57 -7.18 -25.62 10.39
N LYS A 58 -6.48 -24.48 10.48
CA LYS A 58 -7.07 -23.16 10.43
C LYS A 58 -7.03 -22.59 9.02
N ASP A 59 -8.13 -21.93 8.68
CA ASP A 59 -8.22 -21.11 7.49
C ASP A 59 -7.56 -19.76 7.71
N ILE A 60 -6.84 -19.29 6.69
CA ILE A 60 -6.29 -17.94 6.57
C ILE A 60 -7.14 -17.19 5.55
N PHE A 61 -7.60 -16.01 5.94
CA PHE A 61 -8.33 -15.12 5.05
C PHE A 61 -7.44 -13.94 4.69
N SER A 62 -7.35 -13.61 3.41
CA SER A 62 -6.58 -12.46 2.96
C SER A 62 -7.38 -11.57 2.03
N ALA A 63 -7.11 -10.28 2.09
CA ALA A 63 -7.65 -9.29 1.17
C ALA A 63 -6.50 -8.48 0.58
N LYS A 64 -6.56 -8.20 -0.72
CA LYS A 64 -5.55 -7.40 -1.43
C LYS A 64 -6.22 -6.33 -2.26
N ILE A 65 -5.79 -5.09 -2.09
CA ILE A 65 -6.09 -3.98 -3.00
C ILE A 65 -4.86 -3.78 -3.89
N ILE A 66 -5.07 -4.03 -5.18
CA ILE A 66 -4.04 -3.91 -6.21
C ILE A 66 -4.36 -2.65 -7.02
N PRO A 67 -3.52 -1.60 -6.97
CA PRO A 67 -3.73 -0.42 -7.81
C PRO A 67 -3.23 -0.64 -9.24
N SER A 68 -3.63 0.26 -10.14
CA SER A 68 -3.01 0.38 -11.47
C SER A 68 -1.60 0.93 -11.36
N ARG A 69 -1.36 1.84 -10.41
CA ARG A 69 -0.07 2.43 -10.10
C ARG A 69 -0.03 2.82 -8.62
N GLY A 70 1.03 2.46 -7.92
CA GLY A 70 1.21 2.79 -6.51
C GLY A 70 1.43 1.55 -5.64
N ALA A 71 1.42 1.77 -4.31
CA ALA A 71 1.71 0.76 -3.31
C ALA A 71 0.60 -0.31 -3.20
N TRP A 72 0.96 -1.55 -2.91
CA TRP A 72 -0.04 -2.58 -2.60
C TRP A 72 -0.54 -2.43 -1.17
N PHE A 73 -1.81 -2.74 -0.95
CA PHE A 73 -2.41 -2.79 0.38
C PHE A 73 -2.99 -4.19 0.62
N GLU A 74 -2.55 -4.84 1.70
CA GLU A 74 -2.92 -6.23 1.98
C GLU A 74 -3.35 -6.40 3.44
N LEU A 75 -4.43 -7.14 3.65
CA LEU A 75 -4.92 -7.57 4.96
C LEU A 75 -4.87 -9.11 5.04
N GLU A 76 -4.67 -9.62 6.24
CA GLU A 76 -4.62 -11.06 6.52
C GLU A 76 -5.15 -11.33 7.93
N ILE A 77 -6.06 -12.29 8.06
CA ILE A 77 -6.37 -12.95 9.32
C ILE A 77 -5.53 -14.22 9.35
N ASP A 78 -4.55 -14.27 10.24
CA ASP A 78 -3.64 -15.41 10.33
C ASP A 78 -4.16 -16.53 11.23
N LYS A 79 -3.42 -17.64 11.31
CA LYS A 79 -3.77 -18.80 12.13
C LYS A 79 -3.87 -18.53 13.64
N ARG A 80 -3.40 -17.37 14.12
CA ARG A 80 -3.52 -16.94 15.51
C ARG A 80 -4.73 -16.02 15.71
N ASP A 81 -5.63 -15.97 14.72
CA ASP A 81 -6.80 -15.10 14.65
C ASP A 81 -6.46 -13.61 14.74
N GLN A 82 -5.24 -13.23 14.34
CA GLN A 82 -4.81 -11.83 14.36
C GLN A 82 -4.95 -11.19 12.99
N VAL A 83 -5.47 -9.96 12.98
CA VAL A 83 -5.67 -9.17 11.78
C VAL A 83 -4.43 -8.33 11.52
N GLY A 84 -3.66 -8.72 10.51
CA GLY A 84 -2.47 -8.02 10.09
C GLY A 84 -2.67 -7.21 8.82
N VAL A 85 -1.85 -6.17 8.66
CA VAL A 85 -1.71 -5.36 7.46
C VAL A 85 -0.29 -5.44 6.91
N ARG A 86 -0.16 -5.45 5.58
CA ARG A 86 1.10 -5.20 4.87
C ARG A 86 0.91 -4.03 3.93
N LEU A 87 1.75 -3.01 4.11
CA LEU A 87 1.80 -1.81 3.28
C LEU A 87 2.98 -1.97 2.32
N ASP A 88 2.73 -1.84 1.01
CA ASP A 88 3.74 -1.98 -0.05
C ASP A 88 4.59 -3.26 0.06
N ARG A 89 3.93 -4.39 0.34
CA ARG A 89 4.58 -5.71 0.50
C ARG A 89 5.69 -5.74 1.57
N LYS A 90 5.68 -4.79 2.51
CA LYS A 90 6.61 -4.76 3.65
C LYS A 90 6.16 -5.69 4.77
N ARG A 91 6.90 -5.66 5.88
CA ARG A 91 6.65 -6.51 7.05
C ARG A 91 5.23 -6.30 7.58
N LYS A 92 4.63 -7.41 8.05
CA LYS A 92 3.29 -7.43 8.63
C LYS A 92 3.25 -6.64 9.93
N GLN A 93 2.17 -5.92 10.15
CA GLN A 93 1.86 -5.14 11.35
C GLN A 93 0.44 -5.45 11.81
N SER A 94 0.11 -5.23 13.07
CA SER A 94 -1.29 -5.26 13.51
C SER A 94 -2.09 -4.21 12.73
N VAL A 95 -3.30 -4.56 12.28
CA VAL A 95 -4.14 -3.62 11.53
C VAL A 95 -4.52 -2.39 12.38
N THR A 96 -4.57 -2.54 13.70
CA THR A 96 -4.85 -1.46 14.66
C THR A 96 -3.79 -0.34 14.64
N VAL A 97 -2.52 -0.66 14.34
CA VAL A 97 -1.46 0.34 14.11
C VAL A 97 -1.85 1.26 12.97
N LEU A 98 -2.37 0.71 11.86
CA LEU A 98 -2.84 1.54 10.75
C LEU A 98 -4.02 2.42 11.16
N HIS A 99 -5.01 1.89 11.88
CA HIS A 99 -6.15 2.67 12.35
C HIS A 99 -5.70 3.85 13.23
N LYS A 100 -4.80 3.60 14.18
CA LYS A 100 -4.20 4.64 15.05
C LYS A 100 -3.45 5.68 14.23
N ALA A 101 -2.65 5.26 13.24
CA ALA A 101 -1.93 6.17 12.34
C ALA A 101 -2.88 7.07 11.51
N LEU A 102 -4.04 6.53 11.11
CA LEU A 102 -5.12 7.28 10.45
C LEU A 102 -5.94 8.16 11.42
N GLY A 103 -5.56 8.20 12.71
CA GLY A 103 -6.17 9.07 13.71
C GLY A 103 -7.35 8.48 14.46
N TRP A 104 -7.55 7.16 14.41
CA TRP A 104 -8.59 6.53 15.20
C TRP A 104 -8.14 6.30 16.64
N THR A 105 -9.03 6.55 17.58
CA THR A 105 -8.84 6.16 18.99
C THR A 105 -9.15 4.68 19.17
N GLU A 106 -8.60 4.09 20.22
CA GLU A 106 -8.91 2.71 20.58
C GLU A 106 -10.41 2.48 20.80
N SER A 107 -11.07 3.41 21.50
CA SER A 107 -12.52 3.36 21.70
C SER A 107 -13.29 3.32 20.38
N LYS A 108 -12.87 4.10 19.38
CA LYS A 108 -13.50 4.06 18.05
C LYS A 108 -13.26 2.73 17.34
N ILE A 109 -12.05 2.16 17.45
CA ILE A 109 -11.76 0.84 16.88
C ILE A 109 -12.66 -0.23 17.51
N LEU A 110 -12.87 -0.18 18.83
CA LEU A 110 -13.74 -1.11 19.55
C LEU A 110 -15.23 -0.87 19.29
N GLU A 111 -15.65 0.36 19.08
CA GLU A 111 -17.03 0.68 18.68
C GLU A 111 -17.37 0.05 17.32
N GLU A 112 -16.46 0.17 16.34
CA GLU A 112 -16.68 -0.31 14.97
C GLU A 112 -16.45 -1.82 14.82
N PHE A 113 -15.47 -2.38 15.56
CA PHE A 113 -14.98 -3.73 15.32
C PHE A 113 -14.85 -4.60 16.58
N GLY A 114 -15.29 -4.10 17.74
CA GLY A 114 -15.11 -4.78 19.03
C GLY A 114 -15.91 -6.07 19.17
N GLU A 115 -16.96 -6.29 18.37
CA GLU A 115 -17.67 -7.57 18.34
C GLU A 115 -16.77 -8.72 17.86
N PHE A 116 -15.77 -8.44 17.02
CA PHE A 116 -14.88 -9.44 16.46
C PHE A 116 -13.71 -9.77 17.42
N ASP A 117 -13.66 -11.00 17.92
CA ASP A 117 -12.58 -11.48 18.80
C ASP A 117 -11.19 -11.29 18.17
N SER A 118 -11.08 -11.46 16.85
CA SER A 118 -9.83 -11.27 16.11
C SER A 118 -9.27 -9.85 16.23
N ILE A 119 -10.15 -8.84 16.27
CA ILE A 119 -9.73 -7.45 16.42
C ILE A 119 -9.35 -7.16 17.86
N ARG A 120 -10.12 -7.65 18.84
CA ARG A 120 -9.75 -7.55 20.28
C ARG A 120 -8.39 -8.18 20.55
N ALA A 121 -8.15 -9.41 20.08
CA ALA A 121 -6.86 -10.10 20.21
C ALA A 121 -5.71 -9.43 19.44
N THR A 122 -6.02 -8.67 18.38
CA THR A 122 -5.03 -7.88 17.63
C THR A 122 -4.64 -6.63 18.41
N LEU A 123 -5.63 -5.94 18.99
CA LEU A 123 -5.45 -4.74 19.79
C LEU A 123 -4.67 -5.02 21.07
N GLU A 124 -4.93 -6.15 21.74
CA GLU A 124 -4.17 -6.58 22.93
C GLU A 124 -2.66 -6.81 22.66
N LYS A 125 -2.29 -7.19 21.42
CA LYS A 125 -0.88 -7.38 21.03
C LYS A 125 -0.27 -6.16 20.35
N ASP A 126 -1.06 -5.13 20.13
CA ASP A 126 -0.58 -3.88 19.56
C ASP A 126 0.23 -3.11 20.61
N THR A 127 1.49 -2.86 20.32
CA THR A 127 2.40 -2.16 21.24
C THR A 127 2.35 -0.64 21.08
N THR A 128 1.57 -0.12 20.14
CA THR A 128 1.45 1.33 19.89
C THR A 128 0.33 1.91 20.74
N GLU A 129 0.56 3.03 21.41
CA GLU A 129 -0.46 3.68 22.25
C GLU A 129 -1.06 4.90 21.55
N THR A 130 -0.20 5.71 20.93
CA THR A 130 -0.60 6.97 20.29
C THR A 130 -0.58 6.88 18.76
N ARG A 131 -1.22 7.87 18.11
CA ARG A 131 -1.12 8.06 16.66
C ARG A 131 0.32 8.26 16.21
N GLU A 132 1.11 9.00 16.97
CA GLU A 132 2.50 9.30 16.65
C GLU A 132 3.35 8.03 16.70
N ASP A 133 3.18 7.19 17.72
CA ASP A 133 3.87 5.90 17.82
C ASP A 133 3.54 4.99 16.64
N ALA A 134 2.27 4.95 16.25
CA ALA A 134 1.81 4.17 15.11
C ALA A 134 2.40 4.66 13.78
N LEU A 135 2.45 5.98 13.57
CA LEU A 135 3.09 6.58 12.39
C LEU A 135 4.59 6.23 12.34
N LEU A 136 5.30 6.38 13.46
CA LEU A 136 6.72 6.06 13.55
C LEU A 136 7.00 4.57 13.34
N ASP A 137 6.14 3.68 13.87
CA ASP A 137 6.24 2.24 13.68
C ASP A 137 6.06 1.85 12.20
N ILE A 138 5.05 2.42 11.53
CA ILE A 138 4.86 2.25 10.08
C ILE A 138 6.10 2.75 9.31
N TYR A 139 6.61 3.93 9.65
CA TYR A 139 7.78 4.51 8.96
C TYR A 139 9.01 3.62 9.08
N ARG A 140 9.33 3.13 10.29
CA ARG A 140 10.50 2.26 10.53
C ARG A 140 10.46 0.98 9.69
N LYS A 141 9.27 0.42 9.44
CA LYS A 141 9.10 -0.78 8.62
C LYS A 141 9.12 -0.50 7.13
N LEU A 142 8.65 0.67 6.68
CA LEU A 142 8.69 1.08 5.29
C LEU A 142 10.10 1.51 4.86
N ARG A 143 10.81 2.24 5.73
CA ARG A 143 12.13 2.82 5.49
C ARG A 143 13.11 2.48 6.63
N PRO A 144 13.60 1.24 6.68
CA PRO A 144 14.56 0.84 7.70
C PRO A 144 15.86 1.62 7.54
N GLY A 145 16.32 2.25 8.62
CA GLY A 145 17.59 2.99 8.66
C GLY A 145 17.48 4.50 8.44
N GLU A 146 16.31 5.01 8.02
CA GLU A 146 16.06 6.46 8.00
C GLU A 146 15.55 6.94 9.38
N PRO A 147 16.01 8.10 9.89
CA PRO A 147 15.52 8.64 11.14
C PRO A 147 14.01 8.97 11.02
N PRO A 148 13.14 8.39 11.87
CA PRO A 148 11.70 8.57 11.75
C PRO A 148 11.27 9.90 12.38
N THR A 149 10.48 10.70 11.67
CA THR A 149 9.77 11.86 12.22
C THR A 149 8.27 11.71 11.93
N VAL A 150 7.42 12.29 12.78
CA VAL A 150 5.95 12.19 12.64
C VAL A 150 5.49 12.79 11.30
N ASP A 151 6.02 13.96 10.94
CA ASP A 151 5.68 14.64 9.69
C ASP A 151 6.08 13.82 8.46
N ALA A 152 7.29 13.24 8.46
CA ALA A 152 7.75 12.40 7.36
C ALA A 152 6.92 11.11 7.26
N ALA A 153 6.52 10.55 8.39
CA ALA A 153 5.67 9.36 8.45
C ALA A 153 4.26 9.61 7.92
N GLN A 154 3.63 10.71 8.34
CA GLN A 154 2.33 11.14 7.84
C GLN A 154 2.39 11.37 6.33
N GLN A 155 3.37 12.17 5.88
CA GLN A 155 3.54 12.48 4.46
C GLN A 155 3.83 11.23 3.62
N LEU A 156 4.56 10.25 4.17
CA LEU A 156 4.81 8.98 3.49
C LEU A 156 3.49 8.22 3.29
N LEU A 157 2.70 8.05 4.35
CA LEU A 157 1.42 7.35 4.29
C LEU A 157 0.44 8.03 3.32
N ASP A 158 0.35 9.36 3.35
CA ASP A 158 -0.49 10.13 2.44
C ASP A 158 -0.07 9.96 0.98
N ASN A 159 1.24 10.00 0.73
CA ASN A 159 1.78 9.77 -0.60
C ASN A 159 1.59 8.33 -1.09
N MET A 160 1.43 7.37 -0.20
CA MET A 160 1.24 5.98 -0.59
C MET A 160 -0.17 5.69 -1.06
N TYR A 161 -1.20 6.28 -0.44
CA TYR A 161 -2.59 5.87 -0.67
C TYR A 161 -3.55 7.01 -1.01
N PHE A 162 -3.25 8.24 -0.60
CA PHE A 162 -4.19 9.38 -0.69
C PHE A 162 -3.75 10.45 -1.69
N ASN A 163 -2.51 10.39 -2.19
CA ASN A 163 -2.03 11.31 -3.23
C ASN A 163 -2.29 10.76 -4.64
N PRO A 164 -3.18 11.36 -5.45
CA PRO A 164 -3.49 10.88 -6.80
C PRO A 164 -2.29 10.94 -7.76
N LYS A 165 -1.30 11.80 -7.49
CA LYS A 165 -0.05 11.83 -8.26
C LYS A 165 0.79 10.59 -8.06
N ARG A 166 0.61 9.83 -6.96
CA ARG A 166 1.43 8.67 -6.59
C ARG A 166 0.64 7.36 -6.51
N TYR A 167 -0.68 7.43 -6.31
CA TYR A 167 -1.58 6.29 -6.24
C TYR A 167 -2.73 6.43 -7.23
N ASP A 168 -3.03 5.37 -7.97
CA ASP A 168 -4.09 5.36 -8.97
C ASP A 168 -4.68 3.95 -9.15
N LEU A 169 -5.99 3.84 -8.97
CA LEU A 169 -6.76 2.60 -9.20
C LEU A 169 -7.19 2.43 -10.67
N ALA A 170 -7.12 3.50 -11.47
CA ALA A 170 -7.80 3.67 -12.74
C ALA A 170 -9.34 3.52 -12.63
N LYS A 171 -10.07 3.94 -13.66
CA LYS A 171 -11.54 3.85 -13.72
C LYS A 171 -12.03 2.42 -13.49
N VAL A 172 -11.36 1.44 -14.09
CA VAL A 172 -11.69 0.02 -13.95
C VAL A 172 -11.47 -0.49 -12.52
N GLY A 173 -10.41 -0.06 -11.85
CA GLY A 173 -10.13 -0.50 -10.48
C GLY A 173 -11.10 0.12 -9.49
N ARG A 174 -11.40 1.42 -9.62
CA ARG A 174 -12.41 2.08 -8.78
C ARG A 174 -13.79 1.45 -8.97
N TYR A 175 -14.21 1.20 -10.21
CA TYR A 175 -15.46 0.46 -10.50
C TYR A 175 -15.51 -0.91 -9.81
N LYS A 176 -14.45 -1.71 -9.94
CA LYS A 176 -14.37 -3.04 -9.34
C LYS A 176 -14.41 -3.00 -7.81
N ILE A 177 -13.72 -2.04 -7.19
CA ILE A 177 -13.70 -1.88 -5.74
C ILE A 177 -15.07 -1.45 -5.23
N ASN A 178 -15.65 -0.39 -5.81
CA ASN A 178 -16.96 0.14 -5.42
C ASN A 178 -18.01 -0.97 -5.48
N ARG A 179 -18.06 -1.71 -6.59
CA ARG A 179 -18.98 -2.84 -6.75
C ARG A 179 -18.72 -3.98 -5.76
N LYS A 180 -17.45 -4.26 -5.44
CA LYS A 180 -17.08 -5.36 -4.54
C LYS A 180 -17.38 -5.03 -3.07
N LEU A 181 -17.27 -3.77 -2.69
CA LEU A 181 -17.50 -3.27 -1.33
C LEU A 181 -18.91 -2.71 -1.11
N GLY A 182 -19.74 -2.65 -2.15
CA GLY A 182 -21.10 -2.09 -2.06
C GLY A 182 -21.14 -0.58 -1.87
N ILE A 183 -20.12 0.14 -2.38
CA ILE A 183 -20.02 1.60 -2.26
C ILE A 183 -20.65 2.24 -3.50
N ASP A 184 -21.70 3.02 -3.31
CA ASP A 184 -22.37 3.78 -4.38
C ASP A 184 -21.79 5.19 -4.51
N LYS A 185 -20.52 5.27 -4.93
CA LYS A 185 -19.81 6.52 -5.18
C LYS A 185 -19.31 6.60 -6.62
N GLY A 186 -19.21 7.82 -7.13
CA GLY A 186 -18.69 8.11 -8.46
C GLY A 186 -17.23 7.68 -8.65
N PHE A 187 -16.83 7.45 -9.90
CA PHE A 187 -15.46 7.04 -10.22
C PHE A 187 -14.40 8.11 -9.94
N ASP A 188 -14.83 9.37 -10.00
CA ASP A 188 -14.00 10.55 -9.79
C ASP A 188 -14.18 11.14 -8.38
N ASP A 189 -14.95 10.48 -7.51
CA ASP A 189 -15.10 10.88 -6.11
C ASP A 189 -13.76 10.69 -5.38
N PRO A 190 -13.14 11.78 -4.88
CA PRO A 190 -11.87 11.70 -4.17
C PRO A 190 -11.98 10.98 -2.81
N ASP A 191 -13.20 10.83 -2.27
CA ASP A 191 -13.48 10.20 -0.97
C ASP A 191 -13.86 8.72 -1.09
#